data_AF-A0A931NHD6-F1
#
_entry.id   AF-A0A931NHD6-F1
#
_cell.length_a   1.000
_cell.length_b   1.000
_cell.length_c   1.000
_cell.angle_alpha   90.00
_cell.angle_beta   90.00
_cell.angle_gamma   90.00
#
_symmetry.space_group_name_H-M   'P 1'
#
loop_
_entity.id
_entity.type
_entity.pdbx_description
1 polymer ?
#
loop_
_entity_poly.entity_id
_entity_poly.type
_entity_poly.pdbx_seq_one_letter_code
_entity_poly.pdbx_strand_id
1 'polypeptide(L)'
;MELLQHAEEHRLGKRDFDRRVALIGFDNAIESSVITFLSLHPDQRGGKTYAKAQVDLWLANFNSKVAFLKEFAALTKQAMPVDQAEFIYYHRLRNELYHNGNGFTPAEEHVFGARQAAVWTFSLLFESNAEELLVPGGTAESTAGEDAPLSPSTEFLQSFVEAKKVLDELLALLNKNANGQSGIDERLQLLQESLPVPAPLVQAAFKAERAKEAVVDGREGVADALALHALKDGLDSVAFYLQGRLREYQQQIVARAIEATVVAVRGDRRAGVVAQVAGTGLTMTLLAYIAQTRELPQLAHLPLVVLVDRIDLVHGLMMRIRDLPGRSISPVVPASGAELASSFDQLQPGQVLIATWQMLRSIQAAKAAETVEDACLLVGFNLYQVGAQDFDLRQLFPLGTFALFTSAPFRPNERRFEQFGELTASYEMATAVAEGHLLPVQHELRALETSASAADLAATIGATGGELTASQVHKISSDLFAELVGGSVPNPARGAVVVAKSREMVEAFANCLSGLPHGADTKGQKPRLRVVRNLGAQTDWMGLDGPEHAPMVFVSTPSALVGLDLGPSVVCYVTCKVARDLKTRLASVIARPRGDQSTPRIVDYAGNDWGDA
;
A
#
# COMPACT_ATOMS: atom_id res chain seq x y z
N MET A 1 -29.75 1.69 25.87
CA MET A 1 -30.06 0.32 26.31
C MET A 1 -28.78 -0.49 26.50
N GLU A 2 -27.93 -0.61 25.47
CA GLU A 2 -26.66 -1.38 25.54
C GLU A 2 -25.73 -0.98 26.69
N LEU A 3 -25.57 0.32 26.97
CA LEU A 3 -24.79 0.79 28.13
C LEU A 3 -25.34 0.28 29.47
N LEU A 4 -26.67 0.22 29.59
CA LEU A 4 -27.34 -0.27 30.80
C LEU A 4 -27.17 -1.78 30.95
N GLN A 5 -27.24 -2.52 29.83
CA GLN A 5 -27.02 -3.97 29.78
C GLN A 5 -25.58 -4.33 30.12
N HIS A 6 -24.60 -3.62 29.55
CA HIS A 6 -23.20 -3.82 29.83
C HIS A 6 -22.84 -3.49 31.30
N ALA A 7 -23.42 -2.44 31.87
CA ALA A 7 -23.28 -2.12 33.28
C ALA A 7 -23.84 -3.23 34.19
N GLU A 8 -24.98 -3.82 33.80
CA GLU A 8 -25.62 -4.91 34.53
C GLU A 8 -24.81 -6.21 34.47
N GLU A 9 -24.18 -6.53 33.33
CA GLU A 9 -23.25 -7.66 33.20
C GLU A 9 -22.08 -7.56 34.18
N HIS A 10 -21.48 -6.38 34.30
CA HIS A 10 -20.41 -6.14 35.26
C HIS A 10 -20.92 -6.14 36.71
N ARG A 11 -22.14 -5.67 36.98
CA ARG A 11 -22.70 -5.74 38.34
C ARG A 11 -22.87 -7.19 38.83
N LEU A 12 -23.18 -8.11 37.91
CA LEU A 12 -23.27 -9.56 38.18
C LEU A 12 -21.89 -10.23 38.32
N GLY A 13 -20.82 -9.54 37.94
CA GLY A 13 -19.44 -9.96 38.14
C GLY A 13 -19.05 -10.01 39.62
N LYS A 14 -18.07 -10.85 39.95
CA LYS A 14 -17.64 -11.09 41.35
C LYS A 14 -16.40 -10.31 41.77
N ARG A 15 -15.76 -9.57 40.86
CA ARG A 15 -14.50 -8.88 41.15
C ARG A 15 -14.75 -7.42 41.51
N ASP A 16 -13.85 -6.87 42.30
CA ASP A 16 -13.82 -5.45 42.62
C ASP A 16 -13.68 -4.56 41.38
N PHE A 17 -13.03 -5.06 40.33
CA PHE A 17 -13.01 -4.42 39.02
C PHE A 17 -14.42 -4.29 38.44
N ASP A 18 -15.23 -5.34 38.53
CA ASP A 18 -16.55 -5.37 37.93
C ASP A 18 -17.48 -4.36 38.64
N ARG A 19 -17.37 -4.20 39.97
CA ARG A 19 -18.10 -3.16 40.72
C ARG A 19 -17.75 -1.73 40.30
N ARG A 20 -16.47 -1.46 40.00
CA ARG A 20 -16.03 -0.16 39.48
C ARG A 20 -16.61 0.12 38.10
N VAL A 21 -16.53 -0.86 37.20
CA VAL A 21 -17.04 -0.73 35.83
C VAL A 21 -18.57 -0.60 35.81
N ALA A 22 -19.28 -1.36 36.67
CA ALA A 22 -20.72 -1.26 36.80
C ALA A 22 -21.17 0.15 37.24
N LEU A 23 -20.53 0.73 38.27
CA LEU A 23 -20.85 2.09 38.72
C LEU A 23 -20.65 3.13 37.60
N ILE A 24 -19.57 2.99 36.82
CA ILE A 24 -19.29 3.86 35.66
C ILE A 24 -20.36 3.70 34.59
N GLY A 25 -20.70 2.46 34.25
CA GLY A 25 -21.70 2.15 33.22
C GLY A 25 -23.08 2.71 33.56
N PHE A 26 -23.52 2.60 34.81
CA PHE A 26 -24.81 3.15 35.24
C PHE A 26 -24.85 4.69 35.19
N ASP A 27 -23.80 5.38 35.64
CA ASP A 27 -23.72 6.84 35.55
C ASP A 27 -23.75 7.33 34.09
N ASN A 28 -23.00 6.67 33.21
CA ASN A 28 -22.99 6.97 31.78
C ASN A 28 -24.36 6.69 31.14
N ALA A 29 -25.05 5.62 31.54
CA ALA A 29 -26.38 5.31 31.03
C ALA A 29 -27.40 6.40 31.39
N ILE A 30 -27.32 6.99 32.59
CA ILE A 30 -28.15 8.14 33.00
C ILE A 30 -27.89 9.33 32.06
N GLU A 31 -26.62 9.70 31.90
CA GLU A 31 -26.23 10.87 31.10
C GLU A 31 -26.63 10.70 29.63
N SER A 32 -26.30 9.56 29.02
CA SER A 32 -26.66 9.27 27.63
C SER A 32 -28.17 9.25 27.42
N SER A 33 -28.94 8.69 28.36
CA SER A 33 -30.41 8.66 28.23
C SER A 33 -31.02 10.06 28.18
N VAL A 34 -30.55 10.97 29.03
CA VAL A 34 -30.99 12.38 29.03
C VAL A 34 -30.60 13.09 27.73
N ILE A 35 -29.34 12.93 27.29
CA ILE A 35 -28.84 13.55 26.05
C ILE A 35 -29.65 13.08 24.84
N THR A 36 -29.86 11.77 24.73
CA THR A 36 -30.64 11.18 23.64
C THR A 36 -32.06 11.72 23.67
N PHE A 37 -32.75 11.64 24.81
CA PHE A 37 -34.14 12.08 24.91
C PHE A 37 -34.33 13.57 24.55
N LEU A 38 -33.42 14.43 24.98
CA LEU A 38 -33.49 15.86 24.68
C LEU A 38 -33.15 16.19 23.21
N SER A 39 -32.34 15.36 22.56
CA SER A 39 -31.97 15.47 21.15
C SER A 39 -32.99 14.87 20.17
N LEU A 40 -33.86 13.97 20.64
CA LEU A 40 -34.89 13.35 19.81
C LEU A 40 -35.90 14.37 19.26
N HIS A 41 -36.40 14.11 18.05
CA HIS A 41 -37.50 14.88 17.47
C HIS A 41 -38.74 14.76 18.38
N PRO A 42 -39.58 15.81 18.53
CA PRO A 42 -40.77 15.76 19.40
C PRO A 42 -41.64 14.51 19.24
N ASP A 43 -41.82 14.03 18.00
CA ASP A 43 -42.63 12.84 17.71
C ASP A 43 -42.08 11.56 18.37
N GLN A 44 -40.75 11.48 18.54
CA GLN A 44 -40.06 10.34 19.15
C GLN A 44 -40.04 10.40 20.69
N ARG A 45 -40.54 11.48 21.29
CA ARG A 45 -40.65 11.66 22.76
C ARG A 45 -42.07 11.98 23.22
N GLY A 46 -43.06 11.45 22.48
CA GLY A 46 -44.48 11.60 22.81
C GLY A 46 -45.01 13.02 22.60
N GLY A 47 -44.53 13.72 21.57
CA GLY A 47 -44.96 15.07 21.19
C GLY A 47 -44.44 16.19 22.09
N LYS A 48 -43.56 15.88 23.05
CA LYS A 48 -43.03 16.87 24.01
C LYS A 48 -42.05 17.81 23.29
N THR A 49 -42.23 19.13 23.46
CA THR A 49 -41.38 20.15 22.84
C THR A 49 -40.73 21.04 23.90
N TYR A 50 -39.45 21.33 23.75
CA TYR A 50 -38.68 22.20 24.64
C TYR A 50 -38.03 23.32 23.84
N ALA A 51 -37.93 24.51 24.44
CA ALA A 51 -37.20 25.61 23.83
C ALA A 51 -35.70 25.26 23.78
N LYS A 52 -35.03 25.55 22.65
CA LYS A 52 -33.61 25.25 22.45
C LYS A 52 -32.72 25.77 23.59
N ALA A 53 -32.93 27.02 24.01
CA ALA A 53 -32.17 27.62 25.11
C ALA A 53 -32.33 26.85 26.44
N GLN A 54 -33.49 26.24 26.69
CA GLN A 54 -33.73 25.43 27.87
C GLN A 54 -33.05 24.06 27.77
N VAL A 55 -33.06 23.46 26.57
CA VAL A 55 -32.32 22.21 26.30
C VAL A 55 -30.83 22.42 26.50
N ASP A 56 -30.27 23.51 25.97
CA ASP A 56 -28.85 23.85 26.12
C ASP A 56 -28.47 24.01 27.61
N LEU A 57 -29.36 24.62 28.42
CA LEU A 57 -29.17 24.75 29.86
C LEU A 57 -29.16 23.38 30.57
N TRP A 58 -30.10 22.50 30.25
CA TRP A 58 -30.15 21.16 30.84
C TRP A 58 -29.00 20.26 30.39
N LEU A 59 -28.47 20.44 29.19
CA LEU A 59 -27.34 19.65 28.69
C LEU A 59 -25.97 20.14 29.18
N ALA A 60 -25.90 21.34 29.76
CA ALA A 60 -24.65 21.99 30.15
C ALA A 60 -23.77 21.17 31.11
N ASN A 61 -24.34 20.44 32.07
CA ASN A 61 -23.59 19.58 32.99
C ASN A 61 -24.51 18.52 33.64
N PHE A 62 -23.93 17.56 34.36
CA PHE A 62 -24.70 16.48 34.98
C PHE A 62 -25.75 16.99 35.99
N ASN A 63 -25.43 18.03 36.78
CA ASN A 63 -26.38 18.58 37.75
C ASN A 63 -27.62 19.18 37.07
N SER A 64 -27.45 19.85 35.92
CA SER A 64 -28.57 20.38 35.15
C SER A 64 -29.37 19.29 34.44
N LYS A 65 -28.73 18.18 34.05
CA LYS A 65 -29.42 16.97 33.57
C LYS A 65 -30.29 16.32 34.66
N VAL A 66 -29.81 16.24 35.91
CA VAL A 66 -30.61 15.73 37.03
C VAL A 66 -31.74 16.71 37.40
N ALA A 67 -31.52 18.02 37.27
CA ALA A 67 -32.58 19.01 37.43
C ALA A 67 -33.71 18.80 36.39
N PHE A 68 -33.36 18.55 35.13
CA PHE A 68 -34.32 18.14 34.12
C PHE A 68 -35.08 16.88 34.50
N LEU A 69 -34.39 15.82 34.97
CA LEU A 69 -35.05 14.58 35.39
C LEU A 69 -36.05 14.81 36.52
N LYS A 70 -35.72 15.68 37.48
CA LYS A 70 -36.63 16.06 38.56
C LYS A 70 -37.87 16.80 38.05
N GLU A 71 -37.68 17.76 37.14
CA GLU A 71 -38.79 18.48 36.51
C GLU A 71 -39.67 17.53 35.69
N PHE A 72 -39.05 16.63 34.92
CA PHE A 72 -39.74 15.66 34.09
C PHE A 72 -40.49 14.60 34.91
N ALA A 73 -39.90 14.12 36.01
CA ALA A 73 -40.54 13.20 36.95
C ALA A 73 -41.76 13.85 37.62
N ALA A 74 -41.68 15.13 38.00
CA ALA A 74 -42.82 15.86 38.54
C ALA A 74 -43.95 16.02 37.50
N LEU A 75 -43.60 16.32 36.24
CA LEU A 75 -44.56 16.41 35.14
C LEU A 75 -45.26 15.08 34.84
N THR A 76 -44.52 13.97 34.88
CA THR A 76 -45.02 12.61 34.63
C THR A 76 -45.59 11.94 35.89
N LYS A 77 -45.58 12.63 37.03
CA LYS A 77 -46.05 12.14 38.34
C LYS A 77 -45.37 10.84 38.79
N GLN A 78 -44.09 10.67 38.44
CA GLN A 78 -43.29 9.53 38.88
C GLN A 78 -42.40 9.93 40.05
N ALA A 79 -42.29 9.05 41.04
CA ALA A 79 -41.37 9.25 42.15
C ALA A 79 -39.94 8.94 41.72
N MET A 80 -38.98 9.74 42.18
CA MET A 80 -37.56 9.44 42.00
C MET A 80 -37.15 8.35 43.02
N PRO A 81 -36.43 7.29 42.60
CA PRO A 81 -36.03 6.20 43.49
C PRO A 81 -34.89 6.59 44.43
N VAL A 82 -34.10 7.59 44.03
CA VAL A 82 -33.04 8.23 44.81
C VAL A 82 -33.15 9.74 44.61
N ASP A 83 -32.75 10.52 45.60
CA ASP A 83 -32.89 11.97 45.53
C ASP A 83 -31.83 12.62 44.62
N GLN A 84 -32.01 13.92 44.32
CA GLN A 84 -31.08 14.66 43.46
C GLN A 84 -29.65 14.70 44.04
N ALA A 85 -29.49 14.71 45.36
CA ALA A 85 -28.17 14.70 46.00
C ALA A 85 -27.49 13.34 45.82
N GLU A 86 -28.23 12.24 45.86
CA GLU A 86 -27.73 10.89 45.61
C GLU A 86 -27.28 10.68 44.16
N PHE A 87 -28.05 11.16 43.17
CA PHE A 87 -27.60 11.18 41.77
C PHE A 87 -26.24 11.88 41.62
N ILE A 88 -26.10 13.07 42.22
CA ILE A 88 -24.86 13.86 42.18
C ILE A 88 -23.75 13.16 42.97
N TYR A 89 -24.08 12.49 44.07
CA TYR A 89 -23.12 11.73 44.87
C TYR A 89 -22.53 10.57 44.07
N TYR A 90 -23.36 9.75 43.41
CA TYR A 90 -22.87 8.65 42.56
C TYR A 90 -22.03 9.16 41.40
N HIS A 91 -22.43 10.27 40.77
CA HIS A 91 -21.65 10.91 39.72
C HIS A 91 -20.28 11.41 40.22
N ARG A 92 -20.23 11.99 41.42
CA ARG A 92 -18.95 12.37 42.06
C ARG A 92 -18.09 11.16 42.40
N LEU A 93 -18.70 10.10 42.93
CA LEU A 93 -18.03 8.85 43.24
C LEU A 93 -17.38 8.24 41.99
N ARG A 94 -18.09 8.29 40.84
CA ARG A 94 -17.53 7.92 39.54
C ARG A 94 -16.36 8.83 39.15
N ASN A 95 -16.49 10.15 39.29
CA ASN A 95 -15.42 11.08 38.90
C ASN A 95 -14.16 10.89 39.77
N GLU A 96 -14.31 10.56 41.05
CA GLU A 96 -13.19 10.20 41.92
C GLU A 96 -12.50 8.90 41.49
N LEU A 97 -13.27 7.90 41.02
CA LEU A 97 -12.69 6.68 40.43
C LEU A 97 -11.84 6.98 39.19
N TYR A 98 -12.25 7.94 38.36
CA TYR A 98 -11.53 8.34 37.14
C TYR A 98 -10.29 9.20 37.42
N HIS A 99 -10.39 10.18 38.32
CA HIS A 99 -9.38 11.23 38.45
C HIS A 99 -8.33 10.95 39.52
N ASN A 100 -8.67 10.20 40.57
CA ASN A 100 -7.73 9.99 41.68
C ASN A 100 -6.92 8.70 41.57
N GLY A 101 -7.25 7.75 40.67
CA GLY A 101 -6.43 6.55 40.43
C GLY A 101 -6.21 5.61 41.64
N ASN A 102 -6.85 5.90 42.78
CA ASN A 102 -6.58 5.25 44.07
C ASN A 102 -7.11 3.82 44.18
N GLY A 103 -7.72 3.27 43.12
CA GLY A 103 -8.17 1.88 43.06
C GLY A 103 -9.23 1.50 44.10
N PHE A 104 -9.90 2.47 44.75
CA PHE A 104 -10.91 2.17 45.75
C PHE A 104 -12.08 1.40 45.10
N THR A 105 -12.61 0.43 45.83
CA THR A 105 -13.76 -0.36 45.37
C THR A 105 -15.02 0.30 45.92
N PRO A 106 -15.97 0.74 45.09
CA PRO A 106 -17.22 1.31 45.59
C PRO A 106 -17.99 0.26 46.37
N ALA A 107 -18.59 0.68 47.48
CA ALA A 107 -19.46 -0.18 48.26
C ALA A 107 -20.64 -0.65 47.38
N GLU A 108 -21.09 -1.88 47.62
CA GLU A 108 -22.13 -2.51 46.80
C GLU A 108 -23.45 -1.73 46.84
N GLU A 109 -23.75 -1.09 47.97
CA GLU A 109 -24.90 -0.19 48.14
C GLU A 109 -24.85 1.03 47.19
N HIS A 110 -23.67 1.56 46.89
CA HIS A 110 -23.53 2.69 45.97
C HIS A 110 -23.73 2.25 44.51
N VAL A 111 -23.22 1.07 44.15
CA VAL A 111 -23.46 0.47 42.82
C VAL A 111 -24.94 0.16 42.64
N PHE A 112 -25.60 -0.35 43.68
CA PHE A 112 -27.04 -0.61 43.68
C PHE A 112 -27.87 0.67 43.55
N GLY A 113 -27.52 1.73 44.27
CA GLY A 113 -28.17 3.04 44.14
C GLY A 113 -28.02 3.63 42.73
N ALA A 114 -26.82 3.57 42.15
CA ALA A 114 -26.58 4.03 40.79
C ALA A 114 -27.35 3.22 39.73
N ARG A 115 -27.45 1.89 39.91
CA ARG A 115 -28.30 1.03 39.06
C ARG A 115 -29.75 1.47 39.08
N GLN A 116 -30.33 1.63 40.27
CA GLN A 116 -31.72 2.05 40.41
C GLN A 116 -31.98 3.38 39.71
N ALA A 117 -31.06 4.34 39.89
CA ALA A 117 -31.10 5.63 39.22
C ALA A 117 -31.06 5.50 37.68
N ALA A 118 -30.21 4.62 37.14
CA ALA A 118 -30.05 4.42 35.71
C ALA A 118 -31.24 3.70 35.05
N VAL A 119 -31.70 2.59 35.65
CA VAL A 119 -32.87 1.84 35.18
C VAL A 119 -34.11 2.74 35.20
N TRP A 120 -34.31 3.50 36.28
CA TRP A 120 -35.41 4.44 36.39
C TRP A 120 -35.31 5.57 35.37
N THR A 121 -34.12 6.16 35.20
CA THR A 121 -33.92 7.25 34.22
C THR A 121 -34.29 6.79 32.81
N PHE A 122 -33.83 5.60 32.40
CA PHE A 122 -34.17 5.05 31.10
C PHE A 122 -35.68 4.80 30.98
N SER A 123 -36.27 4.18 32.00
CA SER A 123 -37.69 3.83 31.97
C SER A 123 -38.61 5.05 31.95
N LEU A 124 -38.23 6.09 32.69
CA LEU A 124 -38.93 7.37 32.76
C LEU A 124 -38.95 8.07 31.40
N LEU A 125 -37.80 8.13 30.73
CA LEU A 125 -37.64 8.91 29.49
C LEU A 125 -38.22 8.18 28.27
N PHE A 126 -38.05 6.86 28.18
CA PHE A 126 -38.43 6.08 27.00
C PHE A 126 -39.73 5.31 27.16
N GLU A 127 -40.46 5.52 28.27
CA GLU A 127 -41.76 4.88 28.55
C GLU A 127 -41.70 3.34 28.38
N SER A 128 -40.55 2.74 28.71
CA SER A 128 -40.26 1.31 28.55
C SER A 128 -39.77 0.72 29.86
N ASN A 129 -40.09 -0.55 30.14
CA ASN A 129 -39.61 -1.19 31.36
C ASN A 129 -38.16 -1.66 31.18
N ALA A 130 -37.20 -0.82 31.59
CA ALA A 130 -35.79 -1.15 31.46
C ALA A 130 -35.41 -2.44 32.21
N GLU A 131 -36.09 -2.74 33.33
CA GLU A 131 -35.81 -3.94 34.14
C GLU A 131 -36.18 -5.23 33.38
N GLU A 132 -37.27 -5.23 32.61
CA GLU A 132 -37.67 -6.37 31.77
C GLU A 132 -36.75 -6.57 30.56
N LEU A 133 -36.15 -5.48 30.08
CA LEU A 133 -35.21 -5.50 28.95
C LEU A 133 -33.81 -5.98 29.38
N LEU A 134 -33.52 -5.98 30.69
CA LEU A 134 -32.27 -6.50 31.27
C LEU A 134 -32.41 -8.01 31.56
N VAL A 135 -32.52 -8.84 30.51
CA VAL A 135 -32.57 -10.31 30.68
C VAL A 135 -31.17 -10.88 30.91
N PRO A 136 -30.92 -11.69 31.96
CA PRO A 136 -29.63 -12.35 32.15
C PRO A 136 -29.47 -13.49 31.15
N GLY A 137 -28.59 -13.32 30.17
CA GLY A 137 -28.12 -14.41 29.30
C GLY A 137 -28.70 -14.50 27.89
N GLY A 138 -29.41 -13.47 27.40
CA GLY A 138 -29.81 -13.41 26.00
C GLY A 138 -28.65 -12.96 25.11
N THR A 139 -28.03 -13.89 24.38
CA THR A 139 -27.21 -13.57 23.20
C THR A 139 -28.10 -12.82 22.20
N ALA A 140 -27.93 -11.51 22.11
CA ALA A 140 -28.48 -10.75 21.00
C ALA A 140 -27.73 -11.20 19.74
N GLU A 141 -28.35 -12.09 18.95
CA GLU A 141 -27.99 -12.24 17.54
C GLU A 141 -28.18 -10.87 16.88
N SER A 142 -27.06 -10.27 16.49
CA SER A 142 -27.05 -9.05 15.67
C SER A 142 -27.65 -9.39 14.31
N THR A 143 -28.91 -9.00 14.10
CA THR A 143 -29.47 -8.90 12.76
C THR A 143 -28.76 -7.76 12.05
N ALA A 144 -27.96 -8.10 11.04
CA ALA A 144 -27.34 -7.15 10.12
C ALA A 144 -28.42 -6.28 9.43
N GLY A 145 -28.74 -5.16 10.05
CA GLY A 145 -29.26 -4.00 9.33
C GLY A 145 -28.08 -3.37 8.59
N GLU A 146 -28.31 -2.94 7.35
CA GLU A 146 -27.34 -2.08 6.65
C GLU A 146 -26.97 -0.93 7.58
N ASP A 147 -25.69 -0.89 7.97
CA ASP A 147 -25.16 0.17 8.83
C ASP A 147 -25.52 1.52 8.19
N ALA A 148 -26.15 2.40 8.97
CA ALA A 148 -26.36 3.76 8.53
C ALA A 148 -25.00 4.34 8.09
N PRO A 149 -24.91 5.03 6.93
CA PRO A 149 -23.64 5.53 6.44
C PRO A 149 -22.98 6.38 7.52
N LEU A 150 -21.70 6.10 7.75
CA LEU A 150 -20.92 6.80 8.75
C LEU A 150 -21.00 8.30 8.48
N SER A 151 -21.04 9.11 9.54
CA SER A 151 -20.98 10.56 9.35
C SER A 151 -19.66 10.92 8.64
N PRO A 152 -19.60 11.98 7.82
CA PRO A 152 -18.35 12.40 7.17
C PRO A 152 -17.18 12.57 8.16
N SER A 153 -17.48 13.00 9.39
CA SER A 153 -16.53 13.08 10.51
C SER A 153 -16.02 11.69 10.92
N THR A 154 -16.91 10.70 11.00
CA THR A 154 -16.57 9.32 11.35
C THR A 154 -15.80 8.61 10.23
N GLU A 155 -16.17 8.79 8.97
CA GLU A 155 -15.41 8.27 7.82
C GLU A 155 -14.00 8.87 7.76
N PHE A 156 -13.89 10.18 7.97
CA PHE A 156 -12.59 10.85 8.05
C PHE A 156 -11.73 10.30 9.19
N LEU A 157 -12.30 10.13 10.40
CA LEU A 157 -11.58 9.54 11.54
C LEU A 157 -11.20 8.08 11.29
N GLN A 158 -12.00 7.33 10.56
CA GLN A 158 -11.69 5.96 10.17
C GLN A 158 -10.46 5.91 9.24
N SER A 159 -10.46 6.66 8.14
CA SER A 159 -9.30 6.76 7.24
C SER A 159 -8.05 7.30 7.95
N PHE A 160 -8.24 8.18 8.95
CA PHE A 160 -7.16 8.70 9.78
C PHE A 160 -6.51 7.59 10.63
N VAL A 161 -7.33 6.78 11.29
CA VAL A 161 -6.87 5.64 12.10
C VAL A 161 -6.18 4.59 11.22
N GLU A 162 -6.71 4.32 10.03
CA GLU A 162 -6.14 3.36 9.09
C GLU A 162 -4.77 3.80 8.58
N ALA A 163 -4.63 5.05 8.12
CA ALA A 163 -3.34 5.61 7.72
C ALA A 163 -2.30 5.56 8.86
N LYS A 164 -2.74 5.81 10.11
CA LYS A 164 -1.88 5.71 11.30
C LYS A 164 -1.38 4.28 11.54
N LYS A 165 -2.25 3.27 11.44
CA LYS A 165 -1.87 1.86 11.62
C LYS A 165 -0.82 1.42 10.62
N VAL A 166 -1.01 1.76 9.33
CA VAL A 166 -0.04 1.42 8.28
C VAL A 166 1.30 2.11 8.50
N LEU A 167 1.29 3.36 8.97
CA LEU A 167 2.49 4.08 9.38
C LEU A 167 3.20 3.37 10.54
N ASP A 168 2.46 2.97 11.58
CA ASP A 168 3.01 2.23 12.72
C ASP A 168 3.62 0.89 12.28
N GLU A 169 2.94 0.14 11.43
CA GLU A 169 3.44 -1.11 10.86
C GLU A 169 4.71 -0.88 10.05
N LEU A 170 4.82 0.20 9.30
CA LEU A 170 6.01 0.53 8.53
C LEU A 170 7.17 1.02 9.39
N LEU A 171 6.90 1.85 10.39
CA LEU A 171 7.92 2.38 11.30
C LEU A 171 8.46 1.27 12.19
N ALA A 172 7.57 0.48 12.80
CA ALA A 172 7.92 -0.73 13.52
C ALA A 172 8.64 -1.68 12.59
N LEU A 173 8.12 -1.77 11.34
CA LEU A 173 8.78 -2.56 10.31
C LEU A 173 10.18 -2.12 10.34
N LEU A 174 10.55 -0.81 10.12
CA LEU A 174 11.82 0.02 10.01
C LEU A 174 12.60 0.39 11.31
N ASN A 175 12.35 -0.27 12.45
CA ASN A 175 12.97 0.00 13.77
C ASN A 175 12.70 1.37 14.39
N LYS A 176 11.82 2.14 13.79
CA LYS A 176 11.47 3.45 14.31
C LYS A 176 10.25 3.30 15.18
N ASN A 177 10.31 3.86 16.37
CA ASN A 177 9.17 3.90 17.27
C ASN A 177 8.71 5.34 17.39
N ALA A 178 7.48 5.60 16.97
CA ALA A 178 6.81 6.85 17.26
C ALA A 178 6.21 6.78 18.68
N ASN A 179 6.23 7.88 19.42
CA ASN A 179 5.64 7.93 20.75
C ASN A 179 4.12 7.69 20.66
N GLY A 180 3.48 7.06 21.65
CA GLY A 180 2.05 6.71 21.57
C GLY A 180 1.12 7.92 21.31
N GLN A 181 1.55 9.10 21.75
CA GLN A 181 0.85 10.38 21.60
C GLN A 181 1.12 11.14 20.29
N SER A 182 2.11 10.71 19.50
CA SER A 182 2.43 11.37 18.22
C SER A 182 1.27 11.27 17.23
N GLY A 183 1.21 12.19 16.27
CA GLY A 183 0.22 12.23 15.18
C GLY A 183 0.59 11.34 13.99
N ILE A 184 -0.21 11.38 12.93
CA ILE A 184 0.15 10.78 11.63
C ILE A 184 1.24 11.60 10.94
N ASP A 185 1.26 12.92 11.15
CA ASP A 185 2.24 13.84 10.60
C ASP A 185 3.65 13.58 11.15
N GLU A 186 3.78 13.42 12.47
CA GLU A 186 5.06 13.11 13.13
C GLU A 186 5.54 11.69 12.78
N ARG A 187 4.64 10.70 12.73
CA ARG A 187 4.97 9.35 12.20
C ARG A 187 5.46 9.40 10.77
N LEU A 188 4.78 10.19 9.94
CA LEU A 188 5.12 10.31 8.54
C LEU A 188 6.41 11.12 8.35
N GLN A 189 6.74 12.03 9.27
CA GLN A 189 8.04 12.70 9.32
C GLN A 189 9.17 11.75 9.75
N LEU A 190 8.96 10.91 10.78
CA LEU A 190 9.89 9.85 11.17
C LEU A 190 10.08 8.83 10.04
N LEU A 191 9.00 8.54 9.31
CA LEU A 191 9.05 7.67 8.15
C LEU A 191 9.80 8.36 7.01
N GLN A 192 9.55 9.65 6.75
CA GLN A 192 10.21 10.45 5.70
C GLN A 192 11.73 10.41 5.76
N GLU A 193 12.29 10.35 6.96
CA GLU A 193 13.73 10.22 7.18
C GLU A 193 14.33 8.93 6.60
N SER A 194 13.56 7.84 6.56
CA SER A 194 13.99 6.52 6.03
C SER A 194 13.25 6.13 4.76
N LEU A 195 12.19 6.86 4.44
CA LEU A 195 11.37 6.59 3.30
C LEU A 195 10.68 7.86 2.80
N PRO A 196 11.16 8.46 1.70
CA PRO A 196 10.61 9.70 1.20
C PRO A 196 9.15 9.52 0.78
N VAL A 197 8.26 10.22 1.49
CA VAL A 197 6.84 10.29 1.17
C VAL A 197 6.60 11.55 0.32
N PRO A 198 5.84 11.47 -0.79
CA PRO A 198 5.52 12.61 -1.64
C PRO A 198 4.94 13.79 -0.85
N ALA A 199 5.44 15.00 -1.11
CA ALA A 199 5.00 16.22 -0.44
C ALA A 199 3.46 16.43 -0.46
N PRO A 200 2.70 16.08 -1.52
CA PRO A 200 1.25 16.17 -1.49
C PRO A 200 0.59 15.26 -0.45
N LEU A 201 1.12 14.04 -0.26
CA LEU A 201 0.63 13.09 0.74
C LEU A 201 1.01 13.53 2.16
N VAL A 202 2.18 14.14 2.31
CA VAL A 202 2.64 14.75 3.56
C VAL A 202 1.75 15.92 3.93
N GLN A 203 1.44 16.80 2.97
CA GLN A 203 0.51 17.91 3.17
C GLN A 203 -0.90 17.44 3.48
N ALA A 204 -1.36 16.34 2.85
CA ALA A 204 -2.64 15.72 3.17
C ALA A 204 -2.66 15.23 4.63
N ALA A 205 -1.61 14.54 5.08
CA ALA A 205 -1.47 14.10 6.47
C ALA A 205 -1.43 15.28 7.46
N PHE A 206 -0.67 16.35 7.17
CA PHE A 206 -0.64 17.56 8.01
C PHE A 206 -2.00 18.27 8.09
N LYS A 207 -2.70 18.38 6.97
CA LYS A 207 -4.05 18.98 6.94
C LYS A 207 -5.05 18.12 7.69
N ALA A 208 -4.93 16.79 7.57
CA ALA A 208 -5.75 15.85 8.30
C ALA A 208 -5.49 15.90 9.81
N GLU A 209 -4.23 16.00 10.26
CA GLU A 209 -3.90 16.14 11.69
C GLU A 209 -4.58 17.37 12.31
N ARG A 210 -4.49 18.52 11.63
CA ARG A 210 -5.13 19.77 12.06
C ARG A 210 -6.66 19.69 12.06
N ALA A 211 -7.24 18.98 11.10
CA ALA A 211 -8.69 18.78 11.04
C ALA A 211 -9.17 17.79 12.11
N LYS A 212 -8.38 16.76 12.42
CA LYS A 212 -8.69 15.76 13.45
C LYS A 212 -8.86 16.40 14.82
N GLU A 213 -8.04 17.38 15.19
CA GLU A 213 -8.23 18.11 16.46
C GLU A 213 -9.59 18.82 16.54
N ALA A 214 -10.03 19.46 15.45
CA ALA A 214 -11.31 20.15 15.41
C ALA A 214 -12.52 19.20 15.44
N VAL A 215 -12.40 18.04 14.80
CA VAL A 215 -13.42 16.98 14.81
C VAL A 215 -13.50 16.31 16.18
N VAL A 216 -12.35 15.98 16.79
CA VAL A 216 -12.28 15.36 18.13
C VAL A 216 -12.78 16.32 19.23
N ASP A 217 -12.54 17.62 19.09
CA ASP A 217 -13.04 18.65 20.01
C ASP A 217 -14.53 19.00 19.82
N GLY A 218 -15.24 18.35 18.88
CA GLY A 218 -16.66 18.58 18.60
C GLY A 218 -16.97 19.95 17.99
N ARG A 219 -15.99 20.61 17.35
CA ARG A 219 -16.13 21.93 16.70
C ARG A 219 -16.52 21.81 15.21
N GLU A 220 -17.33 20.79 14.90
CA GLU A 220 -17.63 20.33 13.54
C GLU A 220 -18.39 21.35 12.69
N GLY A 221 -19.06 22.34 13.31
CA GLY A 221 -19.80 23.40 12.64
C GLY A 221 -18.98 24.35 11.75
N VAL A 222 -17.68 24.09 11.59
CA VAL A 222 -16.73 24.88 10.78
C VAL A 222 -16.17 24.07 9.59
N ALA A 223 -16.30 22.74 9.57
CA ALA A 223 -15.78 21.89 8.49
C ALA A 223 -16.91 21.48 7.53
N ASP A 224 -16.81 21.91 6.27
CA ASP A 224 -17.69 21.46 5.19
C ASP A 224 -17.54 19.93 4.99
N ALA A 225 -18.65 19.21 4.82
CA ALA A 225 -18.65 17.78 4.53
C ALA A 225 -17.79 17.45 3.30
N LEU A 226 -17.77 18.36 2.31
CA LEU A 226 -16.91 18.25 1.13
C LEU A 226 -15.40 18.30 1.48
N ALA A 227 -15.04 19.09 2.49
CA ALA A 227 -13.66 19.20 2.95
C ALA A 227 -13.22 17.95 3.75
N LEU A 228 -14.11 17.37 4.55
CA LEU A 228 -13.83 16.12 5.26
C LEU A 228 -13.64 14.95 4.30
N HIS A 229 -14.45 14.84 3.25
CA HIS A 229 -14.24 13.84 2.20
C HIS A 229 -12.91 14.04 1.46
N ALA A 230 -12.54 15.28 1.12
CA ALA A 230 -11.25 15.54 0.48
C ALA A 230 -10.04 15.16 1.38
N LEU A 231 -10.18 15.32 2.70
CA LEU A 231 -9.16 14.89 3.66
C LEU A 231 -9.12 13.37 3.82
N LYS A 232 -10.27 12.72 3.87
CA LYS A 232 -10.41 11.26 3.82
C LYS A 232 -9.71 10.68 2.59
N ASP A 233 -10.01 11.18 1.38
CA ASP A 233 -9.39 10.70 0.14
C ASP A 233 -7.86 10.92 0.13
N GLY A 234 -7.41 12.02 0.74
CA GLY A 234 -5.99 12.29 0.99
C GLY A 234 -5.34 11.25 1.90
N LEU A 235 -6.01 10.85 2.97
CA LEU A 235 -5.56 9.81 3.92
C LEU A 235 -5.59 8.41 3.32
N ASP A 236 -6.61 8.09 2.54
CA ASP A 236 -6.70 6.82 1.80
C ASP A 236 -5.54 6.71 0.81
N SER A 237 -5.17 7.83 0.17
CA SER A 237 -3.99 7.91 -0.70
C SER A 237 -2.68 7.71 0.06
N VAL A 238 -2.59 8.17 1.32
CA VAL A 238 -1.44 7.89 2.21
C VAL A 238 -1.41 6.40 2.57
N ALA A 239 -2.51 5.84 3.05
CA ALA A 239 -2.60 4.43 3.44
C ALA A 239 -2.27 3.50 2.26
N PHE A 240 -2.84 3.73 1.08
CA PHE A 240 -2.57 2.96 -0.13
C PHE A 240 -1.10 3.03 -0.56
N TYR A 241 -0.50 4.22 -0.51
CA TYR A 241 0.92 4.42 -0.81
C TYR A 241 1.83 3.61 0.15
N LEU A 242 1.41 3.47 1.40
CA LEU A 242 2.17 2.82 2.46
C LEU A 242 1.90 1.32 2.57
N GLN A 243 0.68 0.83 2.36
CA GLN A 243 0.30 -0.60 2.38
C GLN A 243 0.99 -1.41 1.28
N GLY A 244 1.52 -0.78 0.23
CA GLY A 244 2.36 -1.41 -0.79
C GLY A 244 3.71 -1.95 -0.30
N ARG A 245 3.87 -2.23 1.00
CA ARG A 245 5.17 -2.45 1.65
C ARG A 245 5.42 -3.84 2.29
N LEU A 246 4.43 -4.73 2.55
CA LEU A 246 4.57 -6.22 2.43
C LEU A 246 3.23 -7.02 2.53
N ARG A 247 2.90 -7.85 1.53
CA ARG A 247 1.62 -8.59 1.36
C ARG A 247 1.70 -10.08 1.78
N GLU A 248 0.58 -10.77 2.04
CA GLU A 248 0.57 -12.17 2.55
C GLU A 248 1.37 -13.16 1.68
N TYR A 249 1.16 -13.17 0.36
CA TYR A 249 1.94 -14.05 -0.53
C TYR A 249 3.45 -13.77 -0.43
N GLN A 250 3.86 -12.52 -0.16
CA GLN A 250 5.27 -12.19 0.03
C GLN A 250 5.80 -12.78 1.33
N GLN A 251 5.01 -12.82 2.41
CA GLN A 251 5.38 -13.50 3.65
C GLN A 251 5.56 -15.01 3.43
N GLN A 252 4.64 -15.64 2.71
CA GLN A 252 4.72 -17.07 2.37
C GLN A 252 5.95 -17.38 1.51
N ILE A 253 6.23 -16.55 0.50
CA ILE A 253 7.44 -16.66 -0.34
C ILE A 253 8.70 -16.53 0.52
N VAL A 254 8.75 -15.53 1.40
CA VAL A 254 9.90 -15.30 2.28
C VAL A 254 10.11 -16.48 3.22
N ALA A 255 9.06 -16.99 3.86
CA ALA A 255 9.15 -18.15 4.75
C ALA A 255 9.72 -19.38 4.03
N ARG A 256 9.21 -19.70 2.83
CA ARG A 256 9.74 -20.81 2.01
C ARG A 256 11.19 -20.59 1.60
N ALA A 257 11.54 -19.36 1.19
CA ALA A 257 12.91 -19.02 0.83
C ALA A 257 13.86 -19.18 2.02
N ILE A 258 13.46 -18.74 3.22
CA ILE A 258 14.23 -18.90 4.45
C ILE A 258 14.42 -20.38 4.82
N GLU A 259 13.35 -21.17 4.80
CA GLU A 259 13.41 -22.61 5.07
C GLU A 259 14.37 -23.32 4.11
N ALA A 260 14.23 -23.05 2.80
CA ALA A 260 15.11 -23.60 1.78
C ALA A 260 16.56 -23.19 2.00
N THR A 261 16.82 -21.94 2.38
CA THR A 261 18.18 -21.46 2.72
C THR A 261 18.76 -22.18 3.92
N VAL A 262 18.00 -22.36 5.01
CA VAL A 262 18.47 -23.11 6.20
C VAL A 262 18.84 -24.55 5.86
N VAL A 263 18.05 -25.21 5.00
CA VAL A 263 18.35 -26.56 4.50
C VAL A 263 19.59 -26.55 3.61
N ALA A 264 19.67 -25.63 2.65
CA ALA A 264 20.75 -25.55 1.67
C ALA A 264 22.12 -25.27 2.31
N VAL A 265 22.18 -24.43 3.35
CA VAL A 265 23.41 -24.16 4.11
C VAL A 265 24.02 -25.45 4.70
N ARG A 266 23.20 -26.47 4.98
CA ARG A 266 23.64 -27.77 5.50
C ARG A 266 23.70 -28.87 4.43
N GLY A 267 23.30 -28.55 3.20
CA GLY A 267 23.09 -29.51 2.12
C GLY A 267 23.87 -29.14 0.87
N ASP A 268 23.16 -29.10 -0.26
CA ASP A 268 23.73 -28.95 -1.60
C ASP A 268 24.03 -27.48 -1.99
N ARG A 269 23.90 -26.56 -1.02
CA ARG A 269 24.18 -25.13 -1.15
C ARG A 269 23.31 -24.38 -2.16
N ARG A 270 22.22 -24.99 -2.62
CA ARG A 270 21.25 -24.40 -3.55
C ARG A 270 19.95 -24.08 -2.81
N ALA A 271 19.80 -22.84 -2.37
CA ALA A 271 18.58 -22.36 -1.71
C ALA A 271 17.41 -22.18 -2.70
N GLY A 272 17.69 -22.23 -4.00
CA GLY A 272 16.72 -22.26 -5.08
C GLY A 272 16.35 -20.88 -5.63
N VAL A 273 15.29 -20.88 -6.44
CA VAL A 273 14.82 -19.71 -7.18
C VAL A 273 13.46 -19.25 -6.67
N VAL A 274 13.34 -17.97 -6.36
CA VAL A 274 12.09 -17.24 -6.12
C VAL A 274 11.72 -16.49 -7.38
N ALA A 275 10.66 -16.92 -8.06
CA ALA A 275 10.16 -16.32 -9.30
C ALA A 275 8.85 -15.55 -9.03
N GLN A 276 8.91 -14.22 -8.97
CA GLN A 276 7.77 -13.37 -8.64
C GLN A 276 7.56 -12.30 -9.70
N VAL A 277 6.37 -12.27 -10.31
CA VAL A 277 6.03 -11.34 -11.40
C VAL A 277 6.29 -9.88 -11.01
N ALA A 278 6.83 -9.09 -11.93
CA ALA A 278 7.16 -7.69 -11.66
C ALA A 278 5.90 -6.86 -11.32
N GLY A 279 6.09 -5.75 -10.60
CA GLY A 279 4.97 -4.93 -10.13
C GLY A 279 4.28 -5.44 -8.86
N THR A 280 4.57 -6.66 -8.42
CA THR A 280 4.01 -7.25 -7.18
C THR A 280 4.96 -7.10 -5.98
N GLY A 281 5.93 -6.19 -6.02
CA GLY A 281 6.78 -5.89 -4.86
C GLY A 281 7.93 -6.89 -4.57
N LEU A 282 8.50 -7.54 -5.59
CA LEU A 282 9.65 -8.46 -5.45
C LEU A 282 10.82 -7.86 -4.64
N THR A 283 11.09 -6.56 -4.77
CA THR A 283 12.10 -5.87 -3.95
C THR A 283 11.77 -5.94 -2.46
N MET A 284 10.51 -5.79 -2.07
CA MET A 284 10.10 -5.91 -0.66
C MET A 284 10.22 -7.34 -0.16
N THR A 285 9.90 -8.33 -1.00
CA THR A 285 10.15 -9.76 -0.71
C THR A 285 11.64 -10.01 -0.42
N LEU A 286 12.54 -9.49 -1.25
CA LEU A 286 13.99 -9.61 -1.03
C LEU A 286 14.40 -8.93 0.30
N LEU A 287 13.92 -7.72 0.56
CA LEU A 287 14.26 -6.98 1.77
C LEU A 287 13.81 -7.70 3.05
N ALA A 288 12.59 -8.26 3.06
CA ALA A 288 12.10 -9.09 4.15
C ALA A 288 12.93 -10.36 4.34
N TYR A 289 13.29 -11.03 3.23
CA TYR A 289 14.20 -12.17 3.27
C TYR A 289 15.55 -11.79 3.90
N ILE A 290 16.17 -10.69 3.46
CA ILE A 290 17.43 -10.20 4.02
C ILE A 290 17.28 -9.95 5.52
N ALA A 291 16.25 -9.22 5.95
CA ALA A 291 15.99 -8.95 7.36
C ALA A 291 15.87 -10.24 8.19
N GLN A 292 15.05 -11.20 7.74
CA GLN A 292 14.84 -12.47 8.45
C GLN A 292 16.11 -13.33 8.52
N THR A 293 16.97 -13.35 7.49
CA THR A 293 18.25 -14.07 7.58
C THR A 293 19.14 -13.55 8.71
N ARG A 294 18.99 -12.28 9.10
CA ARG A 294 19.77 -11.68 10.19
C ARG A 294 19.20 -12.03 11.57
N GLU A 295 17.94 -12.41 11.66
CA GLU A 295 17.29 -12.75 12.92
C GLU A 295 17.48 -14.22 13.32
N LEU A 296 17.72 -15.08 12.34
CA LEU A 296 17.89 -16.51 12.55
C LEU A 296 19.33 -16.84 12.94
N PRO A 297 19.59 -17.43 14.13
CA PRO A 297 20.95 -17.76 14.57
C PRO A 297 21.74 -18.64 13.58
N GLN A 298 21.03 -19.50 12.82
CA GLN A 298 21.63 -20.38 11.83
C GLN A 298 22.17 -19.62 10.60
N LEU A 299 21.71 -18.40 10.35
CA LEU A 299 22.04 -17.61 9.15
C LEU A 299 22.68 -16.26 9.47
N ALA A 300 22.42 -15.69 10.64
CA ALA A 300 22.78 -14.32 11.02
C ALA A 300 24.29 -14.05 10.99
N HIS A 301 25.10 -15.08 11.26
CA HIS A 301 26.56 -15.00 11.24
C HIS A 301 27.14 -15.00 9.81
N LEU A 302 26.41 -15.52 8.82
CA LEU A 302 26.89 -15.61 7.45
C LEU A 302 26.90 -14.22 6.80
N PRO A 303 28.02 -13.78 6.21
CA PRO A 303 28.01 -12.63 5.33
C PRO A 303 27.01 -12.82 4.18
N LEU A 304 26.37 -11.73 3.75
CA LEU A 304 25.38 -11.72 2.68
C LEU A 304 25.92 -10.93 1.49
N VAL A 305 26.05 -11.56 0.33
CA VAL A 305 26.46 -10.93 -0.93
C VAL A 305 25.26 -10.84 -1.87
N VAL A 306 24.81 -9.63 -2.17
CA VAL A 306 23.71 -9.37 -3.11
C VAL A 306 24.28 -9.00 -4.47
N LEU A 307 23.95 -9.79 -5.50
CA LEU A 307 24.37 -9.56 -6.88
C LEU A 307 23.22 -9.01 -7.72
N VAL A 308 23.48 -7.93 -8.46
CA VAL A 308 22.52 -7.33 -9.40
C VAL A 308 23.12 -7.17 -10.80
N ASP A 309 22.27 -7.03 -11.81
CA ASP A 309 22.73 -6.80 -13.19
C ASP A 309 23.25 -5.38 -13.43
N ARG A 310 22.68 -4.38 -12.76
CA ARG A 310 22.91 -2.96 -13.10
C ARG A 310 23.24 -2.11 -11.88
N ILE A 311 24.05 -1.08 -12.12
CA ILE A 311 24.54 -0.18 -11.07
C ILE A 311 23.44 0.71 -10.45
N ASP A 312 22.37 1.02 -11.17
CA ASP A 312 21.23 1.78 -10.63
C ASP A 312 20.44 0.96 -9.59
N LEU A 313 20.36 -0.37 -9.77
CA LEU A 313 19.76 -1.26 -8.77
C LEU A 313 20.60 -1.34 -7.49
N VAL A 314 21.94 -1.26 -7.60
CA VAL A 314 22.84 -1.26 -6.45
C VAL A 314 22.50 -0.12 -5.49
N HIS A 315 22.44 1.11 -6.01
CA HIS A 315 22.14 2.29 -5.20
C HIS A 315 20.74 2.22 -4.58
N GLY A 316 19.75 1.79 -5.36
CA GLY A 316 18.37 1.63 -4.89
C GLY A 316 18.22 0.59 -3.77
N LEU A 317 18.94 -0.53 -3.85
CA LEU A 317 18.95 -1.56 -2.81
C LEU A 317 19.76 -1.13 -1.59
N MET A 318 20.93 -0.52 -1.79
CA MET A 318 21.77 -0.04 -0.69
C MET A 318 20.99 0.88 0.25
N MET A 319 20.27 1.87 -0.30
CA MET A 319 19.43 2.77 0.50
C MET A 319 18.37 1.99 1.27
N ARG A 320 17.61 1.13 0.59
CA ARG A 320 16.53 0.36 1.23
C ARG A 320 17.01 -0.65 2.28
N ILE A 321 18.19 -1.24 2.10
CA ILE A 321 18.81 -2.15 3.07
C ILE A 321 19.33 -1.37 4.26
N ARG A 322 19.89 -0.17 4.06
CA ARG A 322 20.32 0.70 5.15
C ARG A 322 19.14 1.18 5.99
N ASP A 323 18.04 1.51 5.32
CA ASP A 323 16.79 1.89 5.96
C ASP A 323 16.06 0.70 6.54
N LEU A 324 16.61 -0.52 6.43
CA LEU A 324 15.95 -1.67 7.00
C LEU A 324 15.79 -1.51 8.51
N PRO A 325 14.79 -2.18 9.02
CA PRO A 325 14.47 -2.14 10.41
C PRO A 325 15.24 -2.97 11.39
N GLY A 326 14.90 -2.86 12.68
CA GLY A 326 15.51 -3.59 13.77
C GLY A 326 16.97 -3.22 14.02
N ARG A 327 17.68 -2.67 13.00
CA ARG A 327 19.12 -2.82 12.86
C ARG A 327 19.70 -1.77 11.92
N SER A 328 20.80 -1.14 12.30
CA SER A 328 21.62 -0.36 11.37
C SER A 328 22.47 -1.31 10.55
N ILE A 329 22.02 -1.65 9.34
CA ILE A 329 22.82 -2.39 8.36
C ILE A 329 23.56 -1.36 7.51
N SER A 330 24.88 -1.46 7.42
CA SER A 330 25.68 -0.63 6.50
C SER A 330 26.22 -1.50 5.38
N PRO A 331 25.52 -1.60 4.23
CA PRO A 331 26.01 -2.39 3.12
C PRO A 331 27.33 -1.85 2.57
N VAL A 332 28.26 -2.74 2.27
CA VAL A 332 29.48 -2.41 1.51
C VAL A 332 29.15 -2.44 0.02
N VAL A 333 29.49 -1.38 -0.69
CA VAL A 333 29.25 -1.25 -2.14
C VAL A 333 30.55 -0.90 -2.84
N PRO A 334 31.27 -1.88 -3.39
CA PRO A 334 32.52 -1.64 -4.11
C PRO A 334 32.30 -0.84 -5.39
N ALA A 335 33.20 0.09 -5.71
CA ALA A 335 33.15 0.91 -6.92
C ALA A 335 33.78 0.22 -8.15
N SER A 336 34.58 -0.84 -7.93
CA SER A 336 35.28 -1.56 -8.99
C SER A 336 35.47 -3.05 -8.69
N GLY A 337 35.86 -3.84 -9.69
CA GLY A 337 36.23 -5.23 -9.50
C GLY A 337 37.41 -5.42 -8.54
N ALA A 338 38.43 -4.56 -8.60
CA ALA A 338 39.58 -4.64 -7.70
C ALA A 338 39.18 -4.40 -6.23
N GLU A 339 38.32 -3.41 -5.98
CA GLU A 339 37.80 -3.13 -4.63
C GLU A 339 36.87 -4.25 -4.15
N LEU A 340 36.10 -4.86 -5.04
CA LEU A 340 35.28 -6.02 -4.72
C LEU A 340 36.14 -7.23 -4.31
N ALA A 341 37.27 -7.47 -4.98
CA ALA A 341 38.20 -8.52 -4.59
C ALA A 341 38.76 -8.28 -3.17
N SER A 342 39.26 -7.07 -2.89
CA SER A 342 39.73 -6.71 -1.55
C SER A 342 38.64 -6.77 -0.48
N SER A 343 37.38 -6.51 -0.85
CA SER A 343 36.24 -6.62 0.07
C SER A 343 35.91 -8.08 0.42
N PHE A 344 36.17 -9.04 -0.47
CA PHE A 344 36.03 -10.45 -0.15
C PHE A 344 37.10 -10.95 0.82
N ASP A 345 38.34 -10.47 0.70
CA ASP A 345 39.43 -10.80 1.63
C ASP A 345 39.16 -10.31 3.07
N GLN A 346 38.27 -9.32 3.22
CA GLN A 346 37.95 -8.66 4.49
C GLN A 346 36.49 -8.88 4.91
N LEU A 347 35.81 -9.85 4.31
CA LEU A 347 34.38 -10.06 4.49
C LEU A 347 34.04 -10.45 5.94
N GLN A 348 33.32 -9.57 6.64
CA GLN A 348 33.04 -9.76 8.06
C GLN A 348 31.76 -10.59 8.30
N PRO A 349 31.70 -11.40 9.38
CA PRO A 349 30.48 -12.08 9.78
C PRO A 349 29.30 -11.12 9.89
N GLY A 350 28.15 -11.53 9.35
CA GLY A 350 26.92 -10.72 9.38
C GLY A 350 26.89 -9.52 8.42
N GLN A 351 28.00 -9.17 7.76
CA GLN A 351 28.10 -8.03 6.82
C GLN A 351 27.22 -8.25 5.58
N VAL A 352 26.70 -7.15 5.03
CA VAL A 352 26.01 -7.15 3.74
C VAL A 352 26.90 -6.46 2.71
N LEU A 353 27.13 -7.09 1.57
CA LEU A 353 27.85 -6.54 0.43
C LEU A 353 26.93 -6.55 -0.79
N ILE A 354 26.87 -5.45 -1.55
CA ILE A 354 26.08 -5.35 -2.77
C ILE A 354 27.01 -5.03 -3.93
N ALA A 355 26.98 -5.85 -4.98
CA ALA A 355 27.84 -5.70 -6.14
C ALA A 355 27.10 -6.02 -7.44
N THR A 356 27.69 -5.61 -8.56
CA THR A 356 27.16 -5.98 -9.88
C THR A 356 27.77 -7.29 -10.36
N TRP A 357 27.01 -8.03 -11.17
CA TRP A 357 27.51 -9.22 -11.86
C TRP A 357 28.75 -8.90 -12.72
N GLN A 358 28.77 -7.72 -13.35
CA GLN A 358 29.89 -7.25 -14.18
C GLN A 358 31.19 -7.13 -13.38
N MET A 359 31.13 -6.63 -12.14
CA MET A 359 32.32 -6.52 -11.27
C MET A 359 32.85 -7.92 -10.93
N LEU A 360 31.96 -8.85 -10.60
CA LEU A 360 32.34 -10.23 -10.28
C LEU A 360 33.06 -10.90 -11.45
N ARG A 361 32.57 -10.71 -12.68
CA ARG A 361 33.24 -11.18 -13.90
C ARG A 361 34.64 -10.60 -14.08
N SER A 362 34.82 -9.31 -13.78
CA SER A 362 36.12 -8.65 -13.96
C SER A 362 37.19 -9.19 -12.99
N ILE A 363 36.81 -9.58 -11.77
CA ILE A 363 37.71 -10.25 -10.82
C ILE A 363 38.20 -11.57 -11.38
N GLN A 364 37.29 -12.41 -11.87
CA GLN A 364 37.65 -13.72 -12.41
C GLN A 364 38.55 -13.59 -13.66
N ALA A 365 38.19 -12.69 -14.59
CA ALA A 365 38.98 -12.45 -15.79
C ALA A 365 40.40 -11.97 -15.47
N ALA A 366 40.54 -11.17 -14.42
CA ALA A 366 41.84 -10.70 -13.93
C ALA A 366 42.58 -11.71 -13.04
N LYS A 367 41.95 -12.85 -12.68
CA LYS A 367 42.41 -13.77 -11.62
C LYS A 367 42.76 -13.03 -10.31
N ALA A 368 42.02 -11.96 -10.02
CA ALA A 368 42.29 -11.08 -8.89
C ALA A 368 41.86 -11.69 -7.54
N ALA A 369 41.08 -12.78 -7.57
CA ALA A 369 40.80 -13.65 -6.42
C ALA A 369 40.79 -15.10 -6.93
N GLU A 370 41.48 -16.01 -6.23
CA GLU A 370 41.46 -17.44 -6.58
C GLU A 370 40.15 -18.08 -6.09
N THR A 371 39.83 -17.97 -4.80
CA THR A 371 38.59 -18.46 -4.18
C THR A 371 38.27 -17.67 -2.92
N VAL A 372 36.98 -17.47 -2.62
CA VAL A 372 36.48 -16.98 -1.34
C VAL A 372 36.17 -18.20 -0.47
N GLU A 373 37.06 -18.51 0.46
CA GLU A 373 36.96 -19.74 1.28
C GLU A 373 35.89 -19.63 2.37
N ASP A 374 35.50 -18.42 2.78
CA ASP A 374 34.50 -18.22 3.82
C ASP A 374 33.09 -18.57 3.35
N ALA A 375 32.31 -19.18 4.26
CA ALA A 375 30.91 -19.47 4.02
C ALA A 375 30.10 -18.17 3.97
N CYS A 376 29.33 -17.97 2.90
CA CYS A 376 28.48 -16.81 2.72
C CYS A 376 27.12 -17.19 2.10
N LEU A 377 26.16 -16.28 2.23
CA LEU A 377 24.89 -16.35 1.51
C LEU A 377 24.97 -15.41 0.30
N LEU A 378 24.86 -15.95 -0.90
CA LEU A 378 24.91 -15.19 -2.14
C LEU A 378 23.52 -15.16 -2.78
N VAL A 379 22.98 -13.95 -2.94
CA VAL A 379 21.63 -13.70 -3.42
C VAL A 379 21.68 -12.94 -4.74
N GLY A 380 21.30 -13.60 -5.83
CA GLY A 380 21.05 -12.94 -7.10
C GLY A 380 19.72 -12.18 -7.07
N PHE A 381 19.70 -10.97 -7.63
CA PHE A 381 18.48 -10.18 -7.78
C PHE A 381 18.33 -9.68 -9.22
N ASN A 382 17.32 -10.20 -9.92
CA ASN A 382 16.99 -9.85 -11.30
C ASN A 382 18.19 -9.96 -12.26
N LEU A 383 18.88 -11.10 -12.20
CA LEU A 383 20.03 -11.44 -13.03
C LEU A 383 19.60 -11.91 -14.44
N TYR A 384 19.11 -10.99 -15.27
CA TYR A 384 18.58 -11.28 -16.60
C TYR A 384 19.65 -11.43 -17.68
N GLN A 385 20.75 -10.67 -17.59
CA GLN A 385 21.82 -10.66 -18.58
C GLN A 385 22.86 -11.76 -18.34
N VAL A 386 22.66 -12.57 -17.30
CA VAL A 386 23.56 -13.67 -16.97
C VAL A 386 23.33 -14.85 -17.92
N GLY A 387 24.31 -15.06 -18.81
CA GLY A 387 24.31 -16.12 -19.80
C GLY A 387 24.90 -17.44 -19.30
N ALA A 388 24.49 -18.51 -19.95
CA ALA A 388 24.85 -19.91 -19.77
C ALA A 388 26.35 -20.29 -19.91
N GLN A 389 27.24 -19.34 -20.20
CA GLN A 389 28.68 -19.58 -20.43
C GLN A 389 29.61 -18.61 -19.66
N ASP A 390 29.09 -17.74 -18.80
CA ASP A 390 29.87 -16.58 -18.36
C ASP A 390 30.60 -16.74 -17.01
N PHE A 391 30.09 -17.53 -16.05
CA PHE A 391 30.69 -17.63 -14.71
C PHE A 391 30.03 -18.72 -13.84
N ASP A 392 30.82 -19.65 -13.28
CA ASP A 392 30.34 -20.60 -12.26
C ASP A 392 30.61 -20.03 -10.86
N LEU A 393 29.55 -19.64 -10.15
CA LEU A 393 29.67 -19.07 -8.81
C LEU A 393 30.35 -20.02 -7.81
N ARG A 394 30.27 -21.33 -8.01
CA ARG A 394 30.89 -22.32 -7.11
C ARG A 394 32.39 -22.36 -7.22
N GLN A 395 32.95 -21.97 -8.37
CA GLN A 395 34.39 -21.86 -8.53
C GLN A 395 34.94 -20.75 -7.65
N LEU A 396 34.24 -19.60 -7.56
CA LEU A 396 34.67 -18.48 -6.72
C LEU A 396 34.22 -18.64 -5.26
N PHE A 397 33.05 -19.21 -4.99
CA PHE A 397 32.49 -19.38 -3.65
C PHE A 397 32.20 -20.85 -3.34
N PRO A 398 33.22 -21.69 -3.10
CA PRO A 398 33.03 -23.12 -2.87
C PRO A 398 32.14 -23.44 -1.64
N LEU A 399 32.12 -22.57 -0.62
CA LEU A 399 31.25 -22.69 0.56
C LEU A 399 30.03 -21.75 0.53
N GLY A 400 29.82 -21.04 -0.58
CA GLY A 400 28.68 -20.15 -0.76
C GLY A 400 27.36 -20.91 -0.86
N THR A 401 26.29 -20.35 -0.31
CA THR A 401 24.91 -20.82 -0.51
C THR A 401 24.18 -19.87 -1.44
N PHE A 402 23.53 -20.37 -2.49
CA PHE A 402 23.04 -19.55 -3.60
C PHE A 402 21.51 -19.50 -3.63
N ALA A 403 20.95 -18.29 -3.66
CA ALA A 403 19.53 -18.02 -3.88
C ALA A 403 19.34 -17.03 -5.03
N LEU A 404 18.23 -17.11 -5.76
CA LEU A 404 17.89 -16.13 -6.81
C LEU A 404 16.48 -15.57 -6.59
N PHE A 405 16.36 -14.25 -6.57
CA PHE A 405 15.09 -13.53 -6.59
C PHE A 405 14.94 -12.87 -7.97
N THR A 406 13.92 -13.26 -8.73
CA THR A 406 13.76 -12.81 -10.11
C THR A 406 12.31 -12.58 -10.48
N SER A 407 12.07 -11.63 -11.38
CA SER A 407 10.78 -11.48 -12.05
C SER A 407 10.72 -12.14 -13.43
N ALA A 408 11.82 -12.78 -13.85
CA ALA A 408 11.78 -13.67 -15.00
C ALA A 408 11.03 -14.97 -14.62
N PRO A 409 10.18 -15.50 -15.51
CA PRO A 409 9.56 -16.81 -15.30
C PRO A 409 10.62 -17.90 -15.11
N PHE A 410 10.45 -18.73 -14.08
CA PHE A 410 11.30 -19.90 -13.88
C PHE A 410 11.02 -20.96 -14.94
N ARG A 411 12.07 -21.63 -15.39
CA ARG A 411 11.98 -22.74 -16.33
C ARG A 411 12.98 -23.83 -15.92
N PRO A 412 12.52 -25.07 -15.73
CA PRO A 412 13.41 -26.18 -15.44
C PRO A 412 14.49 -26.32 -16.51
N ASN A 413 15.71 -26.67 -16.09
CA ASN A 413 16.87 -26.87 -16.97
C ASN A 413 17.32 -25.62 -17.77
N GLU A 414 16.82 -24.42 -17.46
CA GLU A 414 17.46 -23.21 -17.95
C GLU A 414 18.74 -22.95 -17.15
N ARG A 415 19.88 -22.95 -17.85
CA ARG A 415 21.22 -22.80 -17.27
C ARG A 415 21.39 -21.62 -16.31
N ARG A 416 20.71 -20.49 -16.55
CA ARG A 416 20.78 -19.33 -15.65
C ARG A 416 20.26 -19.62 -14.22
N PHE A 417 19.46 -20.68 -14.05
CA PHE A 417 18.91 -21.10 -12.76
C PHE A 417 19.67 -22.24 -12.10
N GLU A 418 20.40 -23.06 -12.86
CA GLU A 418 21.04 -24.31 -12.40
C GLU A 418 21.92 -24.14 -11.14
N GLN A 419 22.69 -23.05 -11.08
CA GLN A 419 23.59 -22.77 -9.95
C GLN A 419 22.85 -22.39 -8.66
N PHE A 420 21.62 -21.88 -8.77
CA PHE A 420 20.77 -21.50 -7.64
C PHE A 420 19.90 -22.66 -7.18
N GLY A 421 19.50 -23.55 -8.08
CA GLY A 421 18.71 -24.75 -7.80
C GLY A 421 17.31 -24.74 -8.40
N GLU A 422 16.44 -25.56 -7.83
CA GLU A 422 15.05 -25.67 -8.24
C GLU A 422 14.20 -24.46 -7.80
N LEU A 423 12.97 -24.40 -8.27
CA LEU A 423 12.00 -23.39 -7.85
C LEU A 423 11.64 -23.57 -6.37
N THR A 424 11.90 -22.54 -5.56
CA THR A 424 11.55 -22.49 -4.14
C THR A 424 10.15 -21.91 -3.94
N ALA A 425 9.83 -20.85 -4.68
CA ALA A 425 8.52 -20.23 -4.65
C ALA A 425 8.24 -19.50 -5.97
N SER A 426 6.99 -19.54 -6.42
CA SER A 426 6.52 -18.76 -7.57
C SER A 426 5.33 -17.87 -7.19
N TYR A 427 5.24 -16.73 -7.86
CA TYR A 427 4.07 -15.86 -7.86
C TYR A 427 3.86 -15.32 -9.27
N GLU A 428 2.91 -15.94 -9.97
CA GLU A 428 2.72 -15.76 -11.41
C GLU A 428 1.71 -14.66 -11.73
N MET A 429 1.72 -14.20 -12.98
CA MET A 429 0.84 -13.12 -13.44
C MET A 429 -0.63 -13.47 -13.27
N ALA A 430 -1.03 -14.70 -13.63
CA ALA A 430 -2.42 -15.17 -13.49
C ALA A 430 -2.90 -15.10 -12.03
N THR A 431 -2.08 -15.54 -11.06
CA THR A 431 -2.37 -15.43 -9.63
C THR A 431 -2.46 -13.99 -9.17
N ALA A 432 -1.51 -13.15 -9.58
CA ALA A 432 -1.50 -11.72 -9.23
C ALA A 432 -2.74 -10.99 -9.75
N VAL A 433 -3.25 -11.38 -10.92
CA VAL A 433 -4.50 -10.84 -11.47
C VAL A 433 -5.72 -11.36 -10.71
N ALA A 434 -5.78 -12.68 -10.46
CA ALA A 434 -6.89 -13.29 -9.73
C ALA A 434 -7.05 -12.73 -8.30
N GLU A 435 -5.94 -12.40 -7.65
CA GLU A 435 -5.90 -11.79 -6.31
C GLU A 435 -6.00 -10.25 -6.33
N GLY A 436 -6.16 -9.61 -7.49
CA GLY A 436 -6.32 -8.16 -7.61
C GLY A 436 -5.04 -7.33 -7.39
N HIS A 437 -3.89 -7.98 -7.27
CA HIS A 437 -2.59 -7.32 -7.14
C HIS A 437 -2.08 -6.73 -8.46
N LEU A 438 -2.57 -7.26 -9.59
CA LEU A 438 -2.44 -6.72 -10.94
C LEU A 438 -3.82 -6.71 -11.61
N LEU A 439 -4.00 -5.83 -12.59
CA LEU A 439 -5.19 -5.73 -13.42
C LEU A 439 -5.07 -6.69 -14.63
N PRO A 440 -6.19 -7.29 -15.09
CA PRO A 440 -6.18 -8.08 -16.32
C PRO A 440 -5.84 -7.20 -17.52
N VAL A 441 -4.94 -7.67 -18.38
CA VAL A 441 -4.53 -6.96 -19.60
C VAL A 441 -5.39 -7.43 -20.77
N GLN A 442 -5.93 -6.49 -21.54
CA GLN A 442 -6.64 -6.78 -22.78
C GLN A 442 -5.68 -6.81 -23.97
N HIS A 443 -5.87 -7.74 -24.89
CA HIS A 443 -4.98 -7.94 -26.03
C HIS A 443 -5.76 -7.70 -27.32
N GLU A 444 -5.26 -6.79 -28.14
CA GLU A 444 -5.87 -6.40 -29.41
C GLU A 444 -4.84 -6.57 -30.53
N LEU A 445 -5.09 -7.47 -31.48
CA LEU A 445 -4.28 -7.60 -32.69
C LEU A 445 -4.77 -6.61 -33.75
N ARG A 446 -3.90 -5.69 -34.19
CA ARG A 446 -4.19 -4.77 -35.31
C ARG A 446 -3.31 -5.10 -36.51
N ALA A 447 -3.94 -5.45 -37.62
CA ALA A 447 -3.21 -5.66 -38.88
C ALA A 447 -2.79 -4.31 -39.50
N LEU A 448 -1.57 -4.25 -40.04
CA LEU A 448 -1.16 -3.17 -40.92
C LEU A 448 -1.65 -3.49 -42.33
N GLU A 449 -2.56 -2.69 -42.87
CA GLU A 449 -2.97 -2.82 -44.28
C GLU A 449 -1.77 -2.56 -45.19
N THR A 450 -1.20 -3.62 -45.76
CA THR A 450 -0.18 -3.52 -46.79
C THR A 450 -0.84 -3.33 -48.14
N SER A 451 -0.73 -2.15 -48.74
CA SER A 451 -1.17 -1.86 -50.10
C SER A 451 -0.29 -2.52 -51.20
N ALA A 452 0.48 -3.55 -50.86
CA ALA A 452 1.44 -4.21 -51.75
C ALA A 452 1.11 -5.70 -51.91
N SER A 453 1.33 -6.23 -53.11
CA SER A 453 1.05 -7.63 -53.43
C SER A 453 1.96 -8.57 -52.62
N ALA A 454 1.46 -9.76 -52.30
CA ALA A 454 2.20 -10.77 -51.52
C ALA A 454 3.57 -11.17 -52.13
N ALA A 455 3.76 -10.95 -53.43
CA ALA A 455 5.02 -11.24 -54.13
C ALA A 455 6.11 -10.19 -53.86
N ASP A 456 5.74 -8.93 -53.65
CA ASP A 456 6.68 -7.84 -53.35
C ASP A 456 7.16 -7.88 -51.89
N LEU A 457 6.31 -8.37 -50.98
CA LEU A 457 6.58 -8.47 -49.55
C LEU A 457 7.77 -9.39 -49.23
N ALA A 458 7.85 -10.54 -49.90
CA ALA A 458 8.91 -11.53 -49.64
C ALA A 458 10.31 -11.03 -50.05
N ALA A 459 10.39 -10.19 -51.09
CA ALA A 459 11.64 -9.60 -51.56
C ALA A 459 12.11 -8.43 -50.69
N THR A 460 11.19 -7.62 -50.15
CA THR A 460 11.55 -6.47 -49.29
C THR A 460 11.84 -6.86 -47.84
N ILE A 461 11.14 -7.85 -47.27
CA ILE A 461 11.37 -8.36 -45.90
C ILE A 461 12.78 -8.98 -45.78
N GLY A 462 13.30 -9.60 -46.85
CA GLY A 462 14.67 -10.12 -46.89
C GLY A 462 15.76 -9.05 -46.94
N ALA A 463 15.45 -7.84 -47.42
CA ALA A 463 16.44 -6.77 -47.61
C ALA A 463 16.44 -5.71 -46.48
N THR A 464 15.35 -5.58 -45.71
CA THR A 464 15.18 -4.56 -44.64
C THR A 464 14.97 -5.15 -43.23
N GLY A 465 15.25 -6.44 -43.03
CA GLY A 465 15.30 -7.04 -41.69
C GLY A 465 13.99 -6.98 -40.87
N GLY A 466 12.84 -6.82 -41.53
CA GLY A 466 11.53 -6.72 -40.88
C GLY A 466 11.29 -5.40 -40.13
N GLU A 467 11.93 -4.30 -40.53
CA GLU A 467 11.66 -2.97 -39.99
C GLU A 467 10.43 -2.30 -40.64
N LEU A 468 9.68 -1.52 -39.85
CA LEU A 468 8.49 -0.82 -40.34
C LEU A 468 8.88 0.31 -41.29
N THR A 469 8.13 0.47 -42.37
CA THR A 469 8.28 1.60 -43.29
C THR A 469 7.84 2.92 -42.63
N ALA A 470 8.32 4.06 -43.13
CA ALA A 470 7.89 5.37 -42.67
C ALA A 470 6.37 5.57 -42.75
N SER A 471 5.71 4.99 -43.75
CA SER A 471 4.25 5.02 -43.89
C SER A 471 3.54 4.24 -42.77
N GLN A 472 4.06 3.06 -42.40
CA GLN A 472 3.53 2.27 -41.29
C GLN A 472 3.75 2.96 -39.94
N VAL A 473 4.94 3.55 -39.73
CA VAL A 473 5.24 4.37 -38.53
C VAL A 473 4.25 5.53 -38.42
N HIS A 474 4.00 6.24 -39.53
CA HIS A 474 3.05 7.34 -39.57
C HIS A 474 1.61 6.89 -39.28
N LYS A 475 1.18 5.76 -39.86
CA LYS A 475 -0.15 5.19 -39.62
C LYS A 475 -0.36 4.82 -38.15
N ILE A 476 0.56 4.07 -37.56
CA ILE A 476 0.50 3.69 -36.13
C ILE A 476 0.50 4.94 -35.24
N SER A 477 1.37 5.90 -35.55
CA SER A 477 1.46 7.16 -34.77
C SER A 477 0.18 7.98 -34.86
N SER A 478 -0.45 8.02 -36.04
CA SER A 478 -1.72 8.71 -36.28
C SER A 478 -2.89 8.03 -35.57
N ASP A 479 -2.97 6.70 -35.62
CA ASP A 479 -4.00 5.92 -34.91
C ASP A 479 -3.88 6.10 -33.39
N LEU A 480 -2.66 6.04 -32.84
CA LEU A 480 -2.37 6.34 -31.44
C LEU A 480 -2.78 7.76 -31.07
N PHE A 481 -2.42 8.75 -31.90
CA PHE A 481 -2.78 10.15 -31.68
C PHE A 481 -4.29 10.33 -31.65
N ALA A 482 -5.02 9.74 -32.59
CA ALA A 482 -6.49 9.80 -32.62
C ALA A 482 -7.12 9.15 -31.38
N GLU A 483 -6.56 8.06 -30.87
CA GLU A 483 -7.06 7.38 -29.67
C GLU A 483 -6.83 8.20 -28.39
N LEU A 484 -5.68 8.88 -28.28
CA LEU A 484 -5.35 9.71 -27.11
C LEU A 484 -6.00 11.10 -27.14
N VAL A 485 -6.20 11.67 -28.33
CA VAL A 485 -6.58 13.09 -28.51
C VAL A 485 -7.97 13.27 -29.14
N GLY A 486 -8.53 12.25 -29.80
CA GLY A 486 -9.77 12.36 -30.60
C GLY A 486 -11.09 12.53 -29.84
N GLY A 487 -11.07 12.76 -28.52
CA GLY A 487 -12.24 13.12 -27.73
C GLY A 487 -12.43 14.64 -27.60
N SER A 488 -13.64 15.09 -27.24
CA SER A 488 -13.96 16.52 -27.03
C SER A 488 -13.18 17.17 -25.87
N VAL A 489 -12.57 16.37 -24.98
CA VAL A 489 -11.59 16.81 -23.97
C VAL A 489 -10.47 15.76 -23.94
N PRO A 490 -9.19 16.13 -24.19
CA PRO A 490 -8.06 15.24 -23.98
C PRO A 490 -8.05 14.77 -22.54
N ASN A 491 -7.99 13.46 -22.29
CA ASN A 491 -7.87 12.94 -20.92
C ASN A 491 -6.38 12.86 -20.53
N PRO A 492 -5.86 13.79 -19.70
CA PRO A 492 -4.45 13.78 -19.28
C PRO A 492 -4.09 12.54 -18.46
N ALA A 493 -5.08 11.82 -17.92
CA ALA A 493 -4.85 10.56 -17.22
C ALA A 493 -4.51 9.40 -18.16
N ARG A 494 -4.72 9.52 -19.48
CA ARG A 494 -4.40 8.47 -20.47
C ARG A 494 -3.01 8.66 -21.03
N GLY A 495 -2.11 7.71 -20.79
CA GLY A 495 -0.79 7.63 -21.40
C GLY A 495 -0.70 6.52 -22.46
N ALA A 496 0.40 6.51 -23.22
CA ALA A 496 0.71 5.39 -24.10
C ALA A 496 2.20 5.01 -24.06
N VAL A 497 2.47 3.78 -24.47
CA VAL A 497 3.82 3.25 -24.66
C VAL A 497 3.92 2.70 -26.06
N VAL A 498 4.99 3.03 -26.77
CA VAL A 498 5.32 2.46 -28.07
C VAL A 498 6.58 1.61 -27.91
N VAL A 499 6.44 0.31 -28.14
CA VAL A 499 7.53 -0.66 -28.09
C VAL A 499 8.11 -0.82 -29.49
N ALA A 500 9.36 -0.38 -29.68
CA ALA A 500 10.07 -0.38 -30.95
C ALA A 500 11.31 -1.30 -30.93
N LYS A 501 11.63 -1.93 -32.06
CA LYS A 501 12.68 -2.96 -32.16
C LYS A 501 14.10 -2.44 -31.87
N SER A 502 14.39 -1.22 -32.29
CA SER A 502 15.75 -0.66 -32.34
C SER A 502 15.74 0.81 -31.94
N ARG A 503 16.94 1.38 -31.74
CA ARG A 503 17.11 2.79 -31.39
C ARG A 503 16.61 3.69 -32.51
N GLU A 504 16.90 3.32 -33.75
CA GLU A 504 16.50 4.01 -34.96
C GLU A 504 14.97 4.09 -35.05
N MET A 505 14.27 3.00 -34.72
CA MET A 505 12.81 2.97 -34.70
C MET A 505 12.23 3.78 -33.53
N VAL A 506 12.88 3.79 -32.36
CA VAL A 506 12.49 4.69 -31.26
C VAL A 506 12.55 6.15 -31.70
N GLU A 507 13.62 6.54 -32.39
CA GLU A 507 13.78 7.89 -32.93
C GLU A 507 12.73 8.20 -34.02
N ALA A 508 12.46 7.27 -34.92
CA ALA A 508 11.45 7.41 -35.97
C ALA A 508 10.04 7.64 -35.42
N PHE A 509 9.61 6.81 -34.46
CA PHE A 509 8.30 6.98 -33.79
C PHE A 509 8.22 8.28 -33.02
N ALA A 510 9.27 8.62 -32.26
CA ALA A 510 9.27 9.84 -31.46
C ALA A 510 9.15 11.08 -32.36
N ASN A 511 9.93 11.16 -33.43
CA ASN A 511 9.89 12.28 -34.37
C ASN A 511 8.55 12.36 -35.12
N CYS A 512 7.96 11.22 -35.48
CA CYS A 512 6.65 11.20 -36.13
C CYS A 512 5.55 11.71 -35.19
N LEU A 513 5.50 11.21 -33.95
CA LEU A 513 4.50 11.60 -32.95
C LEU A 513 4.57 13.10 -32.61
N SER A 514 5.78 13.63 -32.49
CA SER A 514 6.00 15.08 -32.28
C SER A 514 5.57 15.93 -33.48
N GLY A 515 5.52 15.36 -34.69
CA GLY A 515 5.20 16.07 -35.93
C GLY A 515 3.75 16.02 -36.41
N LEU A 516 2.83 15.30 -35.73
CA LEU A 516 1.46 15.09 -36.22
C LEU A 516 0.59 16.37 -36.22
N PRO A 517 -0.25 16.58 -37.25
CA PRO A 517 -1.06 17.79 -37.42
C PRO A 517 -2.26 17.83 -36.45
N HIS A 518 -2.48 18.99 -35.84
CA HIS A 518 -3.40 19.20 -34.73
C HIS A 518 -4.75 19.73 -35.24
N GLY A 519 -5.87 19.05 -34.95
CA GLY A 519 -7.22 19.57 -35.20
C GLY A 519 -7.52 20.83 -34.37
N ALA A 520 -8.33 21.74 -34.89
CA ALA A 520 -8.70 22.98 -34.19
C ALA A 520 -9.90 22.76 -33.25
N ASP A 521 -9.74 23.07 -31.96
CA ASP A 521 -10.84 23.35 -31.02
C ASP A 521 -11.39 24.77 -31.28
N THR A 522 -12.70 24.93 -31.13
CA THR A 522 -13.46 26.19 -30.95
C THR A 522 -12.82 27.30 -30.11
N LYS A 523 -11.80 27.03 -29.28
CA LYS A 523 -11.04 28.00 -28.47
C LYS A 523 -9.57 28.22 -28.85
N GLY A 524 -9.09 27.64 -29.95
CA GLY A 524 -7.79 28.00 -30.54
C GLY A 524 -6.52 27.52 -29.81
N GLN A 525 -6.62 26.71 -28.75
CA GLN A 525 -5.48 25.98 -28.19
C GLN A 525 -5.47 24.53 -28.69
N LYS A 526 -4.31 24.10 -29.21
CA LYS A 526 -4.12 22.78 -29.83
C LYS A 526 -3.62 21.78 -28.78
N PRO A 527 -4.24 20.60 -28.60
CA PRO A 527 -3.68 19.55 -27.76
C PRO A 527 -2.38 19.01 -28.37
N ARG A 528 -1.28 18.97 -27.61
CA ARG A 528 -0.01 18.32 -27.99
C ARG A 528 0.15 17.01 -27.22
N LEU A 529 0.97 16.08 -27.73
CA LEU A 529 1.46 14.93 -26.97
C LEU A 529 2.83 15.24 -26.37
N ARG A 530 3.09 14.76 -25.16
CA ARG A 530 4.43 14.80 -24.55
C ARG A 530 5.15 13.48 -24.85
N VAL A 531 6.17 13.51 -25.70
CA VAL A 531 6.83 12.29 -26.19
C VAL A 531 8.18 12.08 -25.50
N VAL A 532 8.35 10.98 -24.78
CA VAL A 532 9.58 10.63 -24.06
C VAL A 532 10.30 9.47 -24.75
N ARG A 533 11.58 9.66 -25.07
CA ARG A 533 12.43 8.60 -25.62
C ARG A 533 13.14 7.87 -24.47
N ASN A 534 13.02 6.55 -24.43
CA ASN A 534 13.72 5.73 -23.43
C ASN A 534 14.54 4.61 -24.07
N LEU A 535 15.86 4.72 -23.96
CA LEU A 535 16.84 3.74 -24.42
C LEU A 535 17.59 3.08 -23.24
N GLY A 536 17.00 3.07 -22.05
CA GLY A 536 17.57 2.48 -20.84
C GLY A 536 18.38 3.50 -20.06
N ALA A 537 19.72 3.38 -20.10
CA ALA A 537 20.63 4.29 -19.37
C ALA A 537 20.56 5.75 -19.84
N GLN A 538 19.95 6.00 -21.01
CA GLN A 538 19.63 7.32 -21.54
C GLN A 538 18.11 7.44 -21.67
N THR A 539 17.48 8.13 -20.71
CA THR A 539 16.09 8.57 -20.80
C THR A 539 16.08 10.07 -21.05
N ASP A 540 15.48 10.50 -22.15
CA ASP A 540 15.40 11.90 -22.52
C ASP A 540 14.22 12.56 -21.78
N TRP A 541 14.46 12.93 -20.51
CA TRP A 541 13.50 13.73 -19.73
C TRP A 541 13.42 15.18 -20.22
N MET A 542 14.32 15.60 -21.13
CA MET A 542 14.35 16.95 -21.70
C MET A 542 13.36 17.13 -22.86
N GLY A 543 12.81 16.04 -23.42
CA GLY A 543 11.83 16.05 -24.53
C GLY A 543 10.36 16.23 -24.14
N LEU A 544 10.04 16.81 -22.98
CA LEU A 544 8.66 17.04 -22.53
C LEU A 544 7.97 18.20 -23.28
N ASP A 545 8.06 18.22 -24.61
CA ASP A 545 7.41 19.23 -25.46
C ASP A 545 5.88 19.06 -25.40
N GLY A 546 5.16 20.00 -24.79
CA GLY A 546 3.69 19.99 -24.71
C GLY A 546 3.14 20.70 -23.46
N PRO A 547 1.84 21.06 -23.42
CA PRO A 547 1.22 21.62 -22.22
C PRO A 547 1.17 20.59 -21.09
N GLU A 548 1.20 21.02 -19.83
CA GLU A 548 1.23 20.12 -18.65
C GLU A 548 0.06 19.12 -18.60
N HIS A 549 -1.07 19.45 -19.24
CA HIS A 549 -2.27 18.62 -19.34
C HIS A 549 -2.33 17.75 -20.60
N ALA A 550 -1.21 17.57 -21.30
CA ALA A 550 -1.10 16.68 -22.46
C ALA A 550 -0.89 15.21 -22.07
N PRO A 551 -1.49 14.24 -22.80
CA PRO A 551 -1.13 12.83 -22.70
C PRO A 551 0.37 12.60 -22.90
N MET A 552 0.96 11.71 -22.08
CA MET A 552 2.37 11.30 -22.21
C MET A 552 2.50 10.02 -23.04
N VAL A 553 3.46 9.99 -23.96
CA VAL A 553 3.79 8.83 -24.79
C VAL A 553 5.26 8.45 -24.60
N PHE A 554 5.53 7.25 -24.11
CA PHE A 554 6.88 6.71 -23.99
C PHE A 554 7.22 5.86 -25.21
N VAL A 555 8.31 6.16 -25.90
CA VAL A 555 8.83 5.33 -27.00
C VAL A 555 10.09 4.64 -26.53
N SER A 556 10.11 3.30 -26.55
CA SER A 556 11.19 2.53 -25.93
C SER A 556 11.40 1.16 -26.58
N THR A 557 12.58 0.57 -26.34
CA THR A 557 12.87 -0.81 -26.73
C THR A 557 12.32 -1.80 -25.70
N PRO A 558 12.00 -3.06 -26.08
CA PRO A 558 11.50 -4.06 -25.14
C PRO A 558 12.35 -4.24 -23.87
N SER A 559 13.67 -4.20 -24.00
CA SER A 559 14.59 -4.37 -22.86
C SER A 559 14.69 -3.13 -21.97
N ALA A 560 14.51 -1.94 -22.53
CA ALA A 560 14.56 -0.68 -21.77
C ALA A 560 13.26 -0.37 -21.01
N LEU A 561 12.17 -1.09 -21.30
CA LEU A 561 10.88 -0.97 -20.60
C LEU A 561 10.85 -1.71 -19.26
N VAL A 562 11.75 -2.66 -19.04
CA VAL A 562 11.78 -3.47 -17.81
C VAL A 562 12.25 -2.61 -16.63
N GLY A 563 11.41 -2.53 -15.59
CA GLY A 563 11.71 -1.78 -14.37
C GLY A 563 11.16 -0.34 -14.36
N LEU A 564 10.53 0.11 -15.43
CA LEU A 564 9.83 1.40 -15.44
C LEU A 564 8.55 1.35 -14.61
N ASP A 565 8.21 2.51 -14.06
CA ASP A 565 6.92 2.78 -13.43
C ASP A 565 6.16 3.79 -14.29
N LEU A 566 5.26 3.28 -15.14
CA LEU A 566 4.49 4.08 -16.11
C LEU A 566 3.15 4.45 -15.48
N GLY A 567 2.76 5.74 -15.46
CA GLY A 567 1.60 6.29 -14.74
C GLY A 567 0.22 5.62 -15.00
N PRO A 568 -0.89 6.16 -14.43
CA PRO A 568 -2.23 5.60 -14.63
C PRO A 568 -2.65 5.54 -16.12
N SER A 569 -3.56 4.62 -16.44
CA SER A 569 -4.21 4.39 -17.74
C SER A 569 -3.28 4.35 -18.96
N VAL A 570 -2.44 3.31 -19.08
CA VAL A 570 -1.48 3.19 -20.18
C VAL A 570 -1.89 2.13 -21.20
N VAL A 571 -2.01 2.53 -22.47
CA VAL A 571 -2.12 1.61 -23.61
C VAL A 571 -0.74 1.32 -24.19
N CYS A 572 -0.40 0.04 -24.36
CA CYS A 572 0.90 -0.40 -24.89
C CYS A 572 0.80 -0.83 -26.36
N TYR A 573 1.42 -0.07 -27.25
CA TYR A 573 1.50 -0.31 -28.69
C TYR A 573 2.78 -1.10 -29.00
N VAL A 574 2.63 -2.37 -29.38
CA VAL A 574 3.75 -3.26 -29.69
C VAL A 574 3.94 -3.34 -31.19
N THR A 575 5.09 -2.84 -31.67
CA THR A 575 5.36 -2.66 -33.11
C THR A 575 6.37 -3.65 -33.67
N CYS A 576 6.89 -4.55 -32.83
CA CYS A 576 7.91 -5.53 -33.18
C CYS A 576 7.70 -6.87 -32.48
N LYS A 577 8.42 -7.91 -32.93
CA LYS A 577 8.44 -9.19 -32.24
C LYS A 577 9.14 -9.05 -30.89
N VAL A 578 8.49 -9.54 -29.84
CA VAL A 578 8.98 -9.52 -28.46
C VAL A 578 9.33 -10.94 -28.04
N ALA A 579 10.52 -11.12 -27.45
CA ALA A 579 10.93 -12.40 -26.89
C ALA A 579 9.98 -12.83 -25.75
N ARG A 580 9.74 -14.14 -25.62
CA ARG A 580 8.77 -14.70 -24.65
C ARG A 580 8.99 -14.17 -23.22
N ASP A 581 10.24 -14.11 -22.76
CA ASP A 581 10.61 -13.63 -21.42
C ASP A 581 10.30 -12.14 -21.18
N LEU A 582 10.13 -11.35 -22.22
CA LEU A 582 9.82 -9.92 -22.12
C LEU A 582 8.31 -9.64 -22.15
N LYS A 583 7.49 -10.56 -22.65
CA LYS A 583 6.03 -10.37 -22.78
C LYS A 583 5.36 -10.19 -21.42
N THR A 584 5.53 -11.15 -20.51
CA THR A 584 4.98 -11.07 -19.14
C THR A 584 5.50 -9.84 -18.39
N ARG A 585 6.75 -9.45 -18.63
CA ARG A 585 7.32 -8.23 -18.02
C ARG A 585 6.66 -6.97 -18.57
N LEU A 586 6.48 -6.86 -19.90
CA LEU A 586 5.77 -5.74 -20.51
C LEU A 586 4.33 -5.64 -20.02
N ALA A 587 3.61 -6.77 -19.98
CA ALA A 587 2.24 -6.81 -19.48
C ALA A 587 2.16 -6.39 -18.01
N SER A 588 3.07 -6.88 -17.15
CA SER A 588 3.13 -6.50 -15.73
C SER A 588 3.44 -5.01 -15.47
N VAL A 589 4.10 -4.32 -16.41
CA VAL A 589 4.41 -2.89 -16.30
C VAL A 589 3.14 -2.06 -16.41
N ILE A 590 2.21 -2.44 -17.30
CA ILE A 590 0.94 -1.75 -17.50
C ILE A 590 -0.19 -2.28 -16.61
N ALA A 591 -0.07 -3.51 -16.09
CA ALA A 591 -1.08 -4.15 -15.26
C ALA A 591 -1.16 -3.62 -13.81
N ARG A 592 -0.45 -2.56 -13.44
CA ARG A 592 -0.44 -2.08 -12.04
C ARG A 592 -1.74 -1.33 -11.69
N PRO A 593 -2.41 -1.60 -10.56
CA PRO A 593 -3.58 -0.83 -10.13
C PRO A 593 -3.18 0.61 -9.79
N ARG A 594 -3.83 1.61 -10.40
CA ARG A 594 -3.47 3.04 -10.20
C ARG A 594 -4.68 3.98 -9.99
N GLY A 595 -5.73 3.49 -9.34
CA GLY A 595 -6.88 4.30 -8.92
C GLY A 595 -7.83 4.73 -10.03
N ASP A 596 -7.49 4.50 -11.31
CA ASP A 596 -8.41 4.64 -12.44
C ASP A 596 -9.16 3.33 -12.73
N GLN A 597 -10.35 3.44 -13.34
CA GLN A 597 -11.18 2.30 -13.74
C GLN A 597 -10.83 1.78 -15.15
N SER A 598 -9.74 2.22 -15.77
CA SER A 598 -9.41 1.84 -17.14
C SER A 598 -8.70 0.49 -17.16
N THR A 599 -9.18 -0.43 -18.01
CA THR A 599 -8.53 -1.73 -18.19
C THR A 599 -7.25 -1.55 -19.01
N PRO A 600 -6.09 -2.04 -18.54
CA PRO A 600 -4.84 -1.95 -19.29
C PRO A 600 -4.94 -2.76 -20.58
N ARG A 601 -4.34 -2.26 -21.66
CA ARG A 601 -4.46 -2.84 -23.00
C ARG A 601 -3.13 -2.88 -23.75
N ILE A 602 -2.88 -3.99 -24.44
CA ILE A 602 -1.82 -4.18 -25.43
C ILE A 602 -2.43 -4.18 -26.82
N VAL A 603 -1.98 -3.27 -27.67
CA VAL A 603 -2.29 -3.21 -29.09
C VAL A 603 -1.08 -3.73 -29.86
N ASP A 604 -1.20 -4.89 -30.47
CA ASP A 604 -0.11 -5.58 -31.13
C ASP A 604 -0.21 -5.46 -32.66
N TYR A 605 0.81 -4.87 -33.27
CA TYR A 605 0.96 -4.76 -34.72
C TYR A 605 1.94 -5.78 -35.32
N ALA A 606 2.62 -6.56 -34.48
CA ALA A 606 3.63 -7.54 -34.89
C ALA A 606 3.16 -8.99 -34.76
N GLY A 607 1.94 -9.24 -34.28
CA GLY A 607 1.35 -10.58 -34.18
C GLY A 607 2.12 -11.49 -33.23
N ASN A 608 2.45 -10.99 -32.04
CA ASN A 608 3.02 -11.78 -30.97
C ASN A 608 1.96 -12.68 -30.36
N ASP A 609 2.34 -13.91 -30.03
CA ASP A 609 1.52 -14.77 -29.18
C ASP A 609 1.69 -14.34 -27.71
N TRP A 610 0.64 -13.80 -27.10
CA TRP A 610 0.70 -13.32 -25.72
C TRP A 610 0.41 -14.41 -24.69
N GLY A 611 -0.18 -15.55 -25.04
CA GLY A 611 -0.43 -16.66 -24.09
C GLY A 611 -1.04 -16.19 -22.77
N ASP A 612 -0.48 -16.64 -21.63
CA ASP A 612 -0.87 -16.27 -20.26
C ASP A 612 -0.29 -14.92 -19.76
N ALA A 613 0.37 -14.15 -20.64
CA ALA A 613 1.02 -12.88 -20.29
C ALA A 613 0.04 -11.71 -20.33
#